data_AF-A0A968T7T6-F1
#
_entry.id   AF-A0A968T7T6-F1
#
_cell.length_a   1.000
_cell.length_b   1.000
_cell.length_c   1.000
_cell.angle_alpha   90.00
_cell.angle_beta   90.00
_cell.angle_gamma   90.00
#
_symmetry.space_group_name_H-M   'P 1'
#
loop_
_entity.id
_entity.type
_entity.pdbx_description
1 polymer ?
#
loop_
_entity_poly.entity_id
_entity_poly.type
_entity_poly.pdbx_seq_one_letter_code
_entity_poly.pdbx_strand_id
1 'polypeptide(L)'
;MSTETTGSLLNKQYFFGGGTHHGSTTRMAAGGVADRERNSNGGAAECDGSAGTVTVELSDNATLGKLLTASNGLTLYHFQNDSENKSNCNGGCAAVWPPLLIDAATAPTAGAGVSGVLGTITRDDGTTQVTYNGLPLYFFVGNATTAGDTQPGSTNGQGIGGVWFIVKAETRFVGGNAVEVSFRSAGALGRILTANNGLTLYQFLRDKGSESVCFDGCAAVWPPLLVGKDVQPTAGRGVDGALGVSVRRDGSRQVTYEGIPLYFFAGNNNAPSDTQPGDTNGQGIGGAFFVYQAVVPTALFTSVLSGAAEVDNGGNSGVGDPDGVAVANVRIAPNRDLICINALVANTSALILAHIHVGRRQNGPVAIDFTERIRGNEIRGCVKADEQLLRRIVLEPQNYYINIHSDEFPAGAVRGQVK
;
A
#
# COMPACT_ATOMS: atom_id res chain seq x y z
N MET A 1 18.61 -9.41 57.33
CA MET A 1 18.09 -10.14 58.51
C MET A 1 17.26 -9.14 59.30
N SER A 2 15.98 -9.47 59.58
CA SER A 2 15.02 -8.66 60.35
C SER A 2 14.61 -7.32 59.69
N THR A 3 13.37 -6.84 59.73
CA THR A 3 12.07 -7.36 60.24
C THR A 3 10.97 -6.55 59.51
N GLU A 4 9.91 -7.15 58.95
CA GLU A 4 8.53 -7.21 59.52
C GLU A 4 7.81 -5.83 59.67
N THR A 5 6.48 -5.67 59.55
CA THR A 5 5.38 -6.66 59.45
C THR A 5 4.18 -6.16 58.60
N THR A 6 3.39 -7.13 58.16
CA THR A 6 2.06 -7.15 57.52
C THR A 6 0.96 -6.13 57.91
N GLY A 7 -0.05 -5.99 57.03
CA GLY A 7 -1.48 -5.90 57.43
C GLY A 7 -2.18 -4.57 57.13
N SER A 8 -3.17 -4.35 56.26
CA SER A 8 -4.16 -5.14 55.48
C SER A 8 -5.60 -4.74 55.86
N LEU A 9 -6.38 -4.35 54.83
CA LEU A 9 -7.86 -4.30 54.71
C LEU A 9 -8.71 -3.12 55.27
N LEU A 10 -9.39 -2.50 54.30
CA LEU A 10 -10.84 -2.18 54.23
C LEU A 10 -11.47 -1.10 55.13
N ASN A 11 -11.71 0.04 54.47
CA ASN A 11 -13.03 0.48 54.00
C ASN A 11 -14.18 0.60 55.05
N LYS A 12 -14.64 1.83 55.27
CA LYS A 12 -16.06 2.12 55.52
C LYS A 12 -16.47 3.51 55.01
N GLN A 13 -17.56 3.52 54.27
CA GLN A 13 -18.32 4.71 53.85
C GLN A 13 -18.84 5.47 55.09
N TYR A 14 -19.22 6.76 54.95
CA TYR A 14 -20.65 7.12 54.82
C TYR A 14 -21.00 8.64 54.82
N PHE A 15 -22.09 8.92 54.09
CA PHE A 15 -23.13 9.96 54.26
C PHE A 15 -22.91 11.46 53.97
N PHE A 16 -23.52 11.86 52.83
CA PHE A 16 -24.37 13.02 52.50
C PHE A 16 -24.66 14.19 53.48
N GLY A 17 -24.89 15.36 52.87
CA GLY A 17 -25.71 16.47 53.38
C GLY A 17 -24.89 17.70 53.77
N GLY A 18 -25.08 18.92 53.26
CA GLY A 18 -26.20 19.49 52.49
C GLY A 18 -26.93 20.55 53.33
N GLY A 19 -26.70 21.84 53.06
CA GLY A 19 -27.36 22.93 53.81
C GLY A 19 -26.75 24.32 53.56
N THR A 20 -27.53 25.20 52.95
CA THR A 20 -27.20 26.61 52.66
C THR A 20 -27.61 27.55 53.80
N HIS A 21 -26.94 28.70 53.97
CA HIS A 21 -27.54 30.02 54.27
C HIS A 21 -26.45 31.13 54.22
N HIS A 22 -26.59 32.14 53.35
CA HIS A 22 -27.11 33.51 53.63
C HIS A 22 -26.21 34.44 54.47
N GLY A 23 -25.90 35.63 53.92
CA GLY A 23 -25.97 36.86 54.71
C GLY A 23 -24.81 37.89 54.67
N SER A 24 -25.00 38.93 53.85
CA SER A 24 -24.82 40.35 54.22
C SER A 24 -23.43 41.06 54.27
N THR A 25 -23.20 41.89 53.23
CA THR A 25 -22.89 43.35 53.25
C THR A 25 -21.79 44.00 54.12
N THR A 26 -20.95 44.83 53.49
CA THR A 26 -20.58 46.25 53.86
C THR A 26 -19.68 46.82 52.73
N ARG A 27 -20.16 47.68 51.81
CA ARG A 27 -20.19 49.18 51.77
C ARG A 27 -18.85 49.94 51.54
N MET A 28 -18.83 50.67 50.40
CA MET A 28 -18.38 52.08 50.20
C MET A 28 -16.86 52.41 50.21
N ALA A 29 -16.30 53.39 49.46
CA ALA A 29 -16.70 54.24 48.31
C ALA A 29 -15.37 54.78 47.66
N ALA A 30 -15.25 55.63 46.62
CA ALA A 30 -16.12 56.47 45.76
C ALA A 30 -15.40 56.61 44.36
N GLY A 31 -15.71 57.45 43.35
CA GLY A 31 -16.78 58.46 43.11
C GLY A 31 -16.28 59.64 42.24
N GLY A 32 -16.82 59.84 41.02
CA GLY A 32 -16.44 60.95 40.09
C GLY A 32 -17.16 60.85 38.72
N VAL A 33 -17.62 61.98 38.17
CA VAL A 33 -18.53 62.07 37.00
C VAL A 33 -18.00 63.06 35.96
N ALA A 34 -18.04 62.72 34.65
CA ALA A 34 -18.39 63.63 33.54
C ALA A 34 -18.32 62.94 32.16
N ASP A 35 -19.41 63.09 31.38
CA ASP A 35 -19.59 63.13 29.90
C ASP A 35 -18.42 62.74 28.96
N ARG A 36 -18.63 61.98 27.87
CA ARG A 36 -19.53 62.34 26.76
C ARG A 36 -19.96 61.16 25.87
N GLU A 37 -21.20 61.29 25.40
CA GLU A 37 -21.80 60.92 24.10
C GLU A 37 -21.48 59.60 23.38
N ARG A 38 -22.59 58.97 22.97
CA ARG A 38 -22.68 57.80 22.11
C ARG A 38 -22.58 58.25 20.65
N ASN A 39 -21.72 57.63 19.83
CA ASN A 39 -22.01 57.51 18.39
C ASN A 39 -21.67 56.12 17.88
N SER A 40 -22.55 55.59 17.04
CA SER A 40 -22.52 54.24 16.50
C SER A 40 -21.94 54.28 15.09
N ASN A 41 -20.97 53.42 14.77
CA ASN A 41 -20.83 52.96 13.40
C ASN A 41 -20.21 51.56 13.38
N GLY A 42 -20.74 50.70 12.52
CA GLY A 42 -20.22 49.33 12.36
C GLY A 42 -18.91 49.33 11.59
N GLY A 43 -17.96 48.54 12.07
CA GLY A 43 -16.78 48.13 11.33
C GLY A 43 -16.68 46.60 11.41
N ALA A 44 -16.45 45.94 10.27
CA ALA A 44 -16.17 44.52 10.26
C ALA A 44 -14.85 44.27 11.00
N ALA A 45 -14.80 43.25 11.86
CA ALA A 45 -13.54 42.77 12.40
C ALA A 45 -12.85 41.92 11.33
N GLU A 46 -11.99 42.57 10.54
CA GLU A 46 -10.99 41.87 9.74
C GLU A 46 -10.05 41.13 10.71
N CYS A 47 -9.87 39.82 10.51
CA CYS A 47 -8.88 39.05 11.26
C CYS A 47 -7.51 39.23 10.60
N ASP A 48 -6.60 39.87 11.33
CA ASP A 48 -5.22 40.11 10.91
C ASP A 48 -4.48 38.80 10.58
N GLY A 49 -3.71 38.83 9.48
CA GLY A 49 -3.12 37.65 8.86
C GLY A 49 -1.77 37.29 9.45
N SER A 50 -1.74 36.40 10.44
CA SER A 50 -0.51 35.66 10.77
C SER A 50 -0.32 34.54 9.75
N ALA A 51 0.73 34.63 8.93
CA ALA A 51 1.11 33.60 7.95
C ALA A 51 1.55 32.30 8.65
N GLY A 52 0.57 31.49 9.04
CA GLY A 52 0.76 30.24 9.76
C GLY A 52 1.27 29.12 8.85
N THR A 53 2.30 28.40 9.29
CA THR A 53 2.70 27.14 8.67
C THR A 53 1.59 26.10 8.85
N VAL A 54 1.02 25.63 7.73
CA VAL A 54 0.03 24.55 7.76
C VAL A 54 0.76 23.22 7.81
N THR A 55 0.65 22.53 8.95
CA THR A 55 1.16 21.16 9.12
C THR A 55 -0.01 20.17 9.03
N VAL A 56 0.15 19.15 8.20
CA VAL A 56 -0.71 17.96 8.17
C VAL A 56 -0.03 16.88 8.99
N GLU A 57 -0.73 16.31 9.97
CA GLU A 57 -0.21 15.37 10.96
C GLU A 57 -0.93 14.01 10.89
N LEU A 58 -0.44 13.02 11.65
CA LEU A 58 -1.12 11.74 11.86
C LEU A 58 -1.73 11.67 13.25
N SER A 59 -2.95 11.14 13.32
CA SER A 59 -3.58 10.73 14.58
C SER A 59 -4.06 9.28 14.51
N ASP A 60 -3.99 8.58 15.64
CA ASP A 60 -4.45 7.20 15.78
C ASP A 60 -5.93 7.15 16.17
N ASN A 61 -6.75 6.55 15.32
CA ASN A 61 -8.15 6.26 15.63
C ASN A 61 -8.34 4.74 15.87
N ALA A 62 -8.91 4.38 17.01
CA ALA A 62 -9.05 2.99 17.45
C ALA A 62 -9.93 2.10 16.53
N THR A 63 -10.75 2.72 15.66
CA THR A 63 -11.66 2.01 14.74
C THR A 63 -11.23 2.16 13.28
N LEU A 64 -10.71 3.33 12.89
CA LEU A 64 -10.43 3.68 11.50
C LEU A 64 -8.94 3.64 11.13
N GLY A 65 -8.05 3.40 12.09
CA GLY A 65 -6.60 3.37 11.90
C GLY A 65 -5.96 4.76 11.92
N LYS A 66 -4.83 4.91 11.24
CA LYS A 66 -4.10 6.19 11.16
C LYS A 66 -4.75 7.14 10.15
N LEU A 67 -5.25 8.26 10.63
CA LEU A 67 -5.89 9.31 9.85
C LEU A 67 -5.06 10.60 9.83
N LEU A 68 -5.28 11.44 8.82
CA LEU A 68 -4.69 12.77 8.75
C LEU A 68 -5.49 13.76 9.61
N THR A 69 -4.76 14.64 10.31
CA THR A 69 -5.31 15.80 11.00
C THR A 69 -4.57 17.07 10.57
N ALA A 70 -5.16 18.24 10.78
CA ALA A 70 -4.37 19.48 10.82
C ALA A 70 -3.69 19.65 12.18
N SER A 71 -2.82 20.65 12.33
CA SER A 71 -2.12 20.99 13.59
C SER A 71 -3.04 21.37 14.77
N ASN A 72 -4.33 21.59 14.53
CA ASN A 72 -5.36 21.75 15.57
C ASN A 72 -5.99 20.41 16.02
N GLY A 73 -5.51 19.28 15.49
CA GLY A 73 -6.00 17.93 15.77
C GLY A 73 -7.32 17.56 15.08
N LEU A 74 -7.96 18.47 14.34
CA LEU A 74 -9.19 18.15 13.60
C LEU A 74 -8.89 17.25 12.40
N THR A 75 -9.73 16.24 12.21
CA THR A 75 -9.63 15.25 11.14
C THR A 75 -9.80 15.90 9.76
N LEU A 76 -8.97 15.46 8.81
CA LEU A 76 -9.02 15.90 7.43
C LEU A 76 -9.73 14.88 6.54
N TYR A 77 -10.58 15.40 5.67
CA TYR A 77 -11.44 14.65 4.75
C TYR A 77 -11.07 14.96 3.30
N HIS A 78 -11.41 14.05 2.39
CA HIS A 78 -11.47 14.30 0.96
C HIS A 78 -12.90 14.14 0.45
N PHE A 79 -13.20 14.83 -0.65
CA PHE A 79 -14.46 14.69 -1.37
C PHE A 79 -14.30 13.70 -2.53
N GLN A 80 -15.16 12.70 -2.61
CA GLN A 80 -15.12 11.67 -3.66
C GLN A 80 -15.41 12.23 -5.06
N ASN A 81 -16.11 13.36 -5.14
CA ASN A 81 -16.46 14.02 -6.40
C ASN A 81 -15.39 15.01 -6.90
N ASP A 82 -14.29 15.21 -6.16
CA ASP A 82 -13.17 16.02 -6.63
C ASP A 82 -12.39 15.32 -7.74
N SER A 83 -11.60 16.11 -8.47
CA SER A 83 -10.66 15.62 -9.47
C SER A 83 -9.23 15.83 -8.98
N GLU A 84 -8.26 15.12 -9.57
CA GLU A 84 -6.86 15.30 -9.21
C GLU A 84 -6.46 16.77 -9.39
N ASN A 85 -5.91 17.37 -8.33
CA ASN A 85 -5.55 18.78 -8.26
C ASN A 85 -6.71 19.77 -8.53
N LYS A 86 -7.98 19.38 -8.34
CA LYS A 86 -9.13 20.29 -8.43
C LYS A 86 -10.30 19.95 -7.49
N SER A 87 -10.68 20.93 -6.66
CA SER A 87 -11.91 20.92 -5.88
C SER A 87 -13.15 21.20 -6.74
N ASN A 88 -14.18 20.38 -6.57
CA ASN A 88 -15.56 20.64 -7.01
C ASN A 88 -16.47 21.10 -5.84
N CYS A 89 -15.98 21.06 -4.59
CA CYS A 89 -16.69 21.60 -3.43
C CYS A 89 -16.49 23.13 -3.30
N ASN A 90 -17.52 23.90 -3.72
CA ASN A 90 -17.53 25.37 -3.69
C ASN A 90 -18.81 25.90 -3.02
N GLY A 91 -18.79 27.19 -2.62
CA GLY A 91 -19.96 27.89 -2.09
C GLY A 91 -20.60 27.19 -0.88
N GLY A 92 -21.89 26.86 -0.97
CA GLY A 92 -22.61 26.16 0.10
C GLY A 92 -22.05 24.78 0.47
N CYS A 93 -21.29 24.13 -0.42
CA CYS A 93 -20.54 22.92 -0.07
C CYS A 93 -19.40 23.25 0.90
N ALA A 94 -18.60 24.27 0.58
CA ALA A 94 -17.48 24.72 1.40
C ALA A 94 -17.92 25.33 2.75
N ALA A 95 -19.18 25.76 2.88
CA ALA A 95 -19.75 26.18 4.15
C ALA A 95 -19.99 25.02 5.15
N VAL A 96 -20.18 23.79 4.66
CA VAL A 96 -20.32 22.56 5.47
C VAL A 96 -18.99 21.80 5.56
N TRP A 97 -18.19 21.90 4.51
CA TRP A 97 -16.88 21.26 4.35
C TRP A 97 -15.79 22.30 4.03
N PRO A 98 -15.31 23.08 5.03
CA PRO A 98 -14.34 24.12 4.76
C PRO A 98 -13.01 23.55 4.26
N PRO A 99 -12.42 24.10 3.19
CA PRO A 99 -11.12 23.67 2.71
C PRO A 99 -10.01 23.97 3.73
N LEU A 100 -9.00 23.10 3.81
CA LEU A 100 -7.74 23.41 4.49
C LEU A 100 -6.96 24.41 3.63
N LEU A 101 -7.15 25.70 3.91
CA LEU A 101 -6.48 26.78 3.19
C LEU A 101 -5.05 27.00 3.68
N ILE A 102 -4.22 27.53 2.78
CA ILE A 102 -2.84 27.95 3.01
C ILE A 102 -2.53 29.19 2.16
N ASP A 103 -1.60 30.04 2.60
CA ASP A 103 -1.12 31.14 1.78
C ASP A 103 -0.47 30.64 0.49
N ALA A 104 -0.76 31.28 -0.65
CA ALA A 104 -0.30 30.84 -1.97
C ALA A 104 1.25 30.80 -2.14
N ALA A 105 1.98 31.51 -1.29
CA ALA A 105 3.45 31.52 -1.26
C ALA A 105 4.07 30.49 -0.29
N THR A 106 3.26 29.75 0.45
CA THR A 106 3.69 28.86 1.54
C THR A 106 3.49 27.39 1.14
N ALA A 107 4.48 26.55 1.44
CA ALA A 107 4.37 25.10 1.25
C ALA A 107 3.78 24.44 2.52
N PRO A 108 2.86 23.48 2.40
CA PRO A 108 2.38 22.70 3.53
C PRO A 108 3.46 21.75 4.07
N THR A 109 3.52 21.58 5.40
CA THR A 109 4.50 20.72 6.08
C THR A 109 3.90 19.35 6.40
N ALA A 110 4.66 18.29 6.15
CA ALA A 110 4.33 16.95 6.59
C ALA A 110 4.81 16.73 8.03
N GLY A 111 3.88 16.41 8.93
CA GLY A 111 4.16 15.99 10.30
C GLY A 111 4.80 14.60 10.37
N ALA A 112 5.28 14.22 11.55
CA ALA A 112 6.01 12.97 11.74
C ALA A 112 5.20 11.74 11.30
N GLY A 113 5.76 10.95 10.39
CA GLY A 113 5.16 9.71 9.86
C GLY A 113 4.20 9.89 8.68
N VAL A 114 3.85 11.12 8.28
CA VAL A 114 3.06 11.37 7.08
C VAL A 114 3.91 11.03 5.84
N SER A 115 3.58 9.94 5.14
CA SER A 115 4.38 9.42 4.00
C SER A 115 3.86 9.81 2.60
N GLY A 116 2.69 10.43 2.50
CA GLY A 116 2.13 10.90 1.24
C GLY A 116 2.65 12.27 0.82
N VAL A 117 2.44 12.61 -0.45
CA VAL A 117 2.90 13.89 -1.03
C VAL A 117 1.91 14.99 -0.66
N LEU A 118 2.39 16.03 0.02
CA LEU A 118 1.62 17.26 0.19
C LEU A 118 1.83 18.19 -1.00
N GLY A 119 0.79 18.93 -1.36
CA GLY A 119 0.79 19.90 -2.46
C GLY A 119 -0.29 20.95 -2.25
N THR A 120 -0.53 21.78 -3.25
CA THR A 120 -1.57 22.82 -3.20
C THR A 120 -2.31 22.95 -4.53
N ILE A 121 -3.54 23.45 -4.47
CA ILE A 121 -4.36 23.81 -5.63
C ILE A 121 -4.91 25.23 -5.48
N THR A 122 -5.09 25.92 -6.60
CA THR A 122 -5.89 27.15 -6.65
C THR A 122 -7.35 26.77 -6.88
N ARG A 123 -8.24 27.25 -6.01
CA ARG A 123 -9.69 27.03 -6.08
C ARG A 123 -10.35 28.04 -7.03
N ASP A 124 -11.59 27.78 -7.43
CA ASP A 124 -12.36 28.66 -8.33
C ASP A 124 -12.62 30.07 -7.73
N ASP A 125 -12.54 30.19 -6.40
CA ASP A 125 -12.61 31.45 -5.63
C ASP A 125 -11.26 32.19 -5.49
N GLY A 126 -10.18 31.64 -6.07
CA GLY A 126 -8.82 32.19 -6.01
C GLY A 126 -8.03 31.83 -4.76
N THR A 127 -8.63 31.19 -3.76
CA THR A 127 -7.91 30.74 -2.55
C THR A 127 -7.05 29.49 -2.84
N THR A 128 -6.00 29.29 -2.04
CA THR A 128 -5.10 28.13 -2.18
C THR A 128 -5.41 27.10 -1.10
N GLN A 129 -5.64 25.85 -1.51
CA GLN A 129 -6.02 24.73 -0.64
C GLN A 129 -4.93 23.65 -0.66
N VAL A 130 -4.65 23.06 0.51
CA VAL A 130 -3.71 21.96 0.67
C VAL A 130 -4.29 20.66 0.10
N THR A 131 -3.45 19.88 -0.58
CA THR A 131 -3.76 18.53 -1.05
C THR A 131 -2.87 17.47 -0.40
N TYR A 132 -3.40 16.26 -0.21
CA TYR A 132 -2.60 15.05 0.10
C TYR A 132 -2.75 14.03 -1.04
N ASN A 133 -1.64 13.60 -1.64
CA ASN A 133 -1.62 12.75 -2.82
C ASN A 133 -2.58 13.26 -3.93
N GLY A 134 -2.65 14.58 -4.14
CA GLY A 134 -3.54 15.24 -5.10
C GLY A 134 -5.01 15.39 -4.68
N LEU A 135 -5.42 14.86 -3.52
CA LEU A 135 -6.77 15.04 -2.95
C LEU A 135 -6.88 16.36 -2.19
N PRO A 136 -7.81 17.26 -2.54
CA PRO A 136 -8.08 18.46 -1.75
C PRO A 136 -8.55 18.11 -0.33
N LEU A 137 -7.97 18.77 0.68
CA LEU A 137 -8.22 18.47 2.09
C LEU A 137 -9.27 19.41 2.68
N TYR A 138 -10.20 18.86 3.47
CA TYR A 138 -11.32 19.59 4.07
C TYR A 138 -11.50 19.25 5.56
N PHE A 139 -12.09 20.19 6.29
CA PHE A 139 -12.67 19.96 7.61
C PHE A 139 -14.17 19.66 7.49
N PHE A 140 -14.80 19.24 8.60
CA PHE A 140 -16.25 19.08 8.69
C PHE A 140 -16.82 19.92 9.82
N VAL A 141 -17.61 20.97 9.51
CA VAL A 141 -18.22 21.86 10.52
C VAL A 141 -19.68 21.51 10.84
N GLY A 142 -20.24 20.50 10.18
CA GLY A 142 -21.59 20.01 10.44
C GLY A 142 -22.66 20.62 9.54
N ASN A 143 -23.85 20.05 9.63
CA ASN A 143 -25.06 20.48 8.93
C ASN A 143 -26.27 20.35 9.89
N ALA A 144 -27.47 20.65 9.40
CA ALA A 144 -28.70 20.61 10.21
C ALA A 144 -29.02 19.25 10.86
N THR A 145 -28.43 18.15 10.38
CA THR A 145 -28.67 16.78 10.85
C THR A 145 -27.45 16.10 11.49
N THR A 146 -26.27 16.70 11.40
CA THR A 146 -25.02 16.08 11.86
C THR A 146 -24.08 17.13 12.42
N ALA A 147 -23.70 16.99 13.69
CA ALA A 147 -22.78 17.90 14.36
C ALA A 147 -21.37 17.81 13.76
N GLY A 148 -20.70 18.95 13.61
CA GLY A 148 -19.34 19.04 13.10
C GLY A 148 -18.28 18.43 14.02
N ASP A 149 -17.08 18.30 13.48
CA ASP A 149 -15.90 17.90 14.25
C ASP A 149 -15.38 19.13 15.03
N THR A 150 -15.57 19.09 16.35
CA THR A 150 -15.21 20.18 17.27
C THR A 150 -14.12 19.81 18.28
N GLN A 151 -13.68 18.55 18.26
CA GLN A 151 -12.63 18.01 19.14
C GLN A 151 -11.59 17.23 18.32
N PRO A 152 -10.32 17.22 18.73
CA PRO A 152 -9.29 16.42 18.07
C PRO A 152 -9.69 14.95 17.89
N GLY A 153 -9.44 14.40 16.70
CA GLY A 153 -9.80 13.02 16.35
C GLY A 153 -11.30 12.73 16.23
N SER A 154 -12.18 13.74 16.25
CA SER A 154 -13.60 13.57 15.88
C SER A 154 -13.71 13.10 14.43
N THR A 155 -14.68 12.25 14.14
CA THR A 155 -14.81 11.58 12.84
C THR A 155 -16.25 11.62 12.30
N ASN A 156 -17.01 12.64 12.70
CA ASN A 156 -18.46 12.74 12.46
C ASN A 156 -18.82 12.91 10.98
N GLY A 157 -17.86 13.37 10.15
CA GLY A 157 -18.01 13.51 8.71
C GLY A 157 -17.91 12.19 7.93
N GLN A 158 -17.45 11.10 8.57
CA GLN A 158 -17.11 9.86 7.87
C GLN A 158 -18.32 9.22 7.19
N GLY A 159 -18.24 9.07 5.86
CA GLY A 159 -19.26 8.42 5.04
C GLY A 159 -20.49 9.27 4.74
N ILE A 160 -20.52 10.57 5.09
CA ILE A 160 -21.67 11.43 4.81
C ILE A 160 -21.97 11.45 3.30
N GLY A 161 -23.22 11.16 2.96
CA GLY A 161 -23.69 11.06 1.57
C GLY A 161 -23.02 9.96 0.73
N GLY A 162 -22.21 9.09 1.33
CA GLY A 162 -21.37 8.13 0.59
C GLY A 162 -20.26 8.75 -0.25
N VAL A 163 -19.97 10.04 -0.05
CA VAL A 163 -19.01 10.83 -0.87
C VAL A 163 -17.99 11.61 -0.05
N TRP A 164 -18.09 11.62 1.28
CA TRP A 164 -17.12 12.26 2.17
C TRP A 164 -16.41 11.22 3.02
N PHE A 165 -15.09 11.22 2.98
CA PHE A 165 -14.28 10.21 3.67
C PHE A 165 -13.04 10.83 4.28
N ILE A 166 -12.66 10.31 5.44
CA ILE A 166 -11.43 10.67 6.14
C ILE A 166 -10.24 10.28 5.28
N VAL A 167 -9.25 11.17 5.16
CA VAL A 167 -7.98 10.83 4.54
C VAL A 167 -7.19 9.98 5.52
N LYS A 168 -7.19 8.66 5.31
CA LYS A 168 -6.23 7.77 5.98
C LYS A 168 -4.82 8.01 5.45
N ALA A 169 -3.80 7.70 6.24
CA ALA A 169 -2.39 7.72 5.83
C ALA A 169 -2.13 6.90 4.54
N GLU A 170 -2.88 5.81 4.35
CA GLU A 170 -2.78 4.88 3.22
C GLU A 170 -3.57 5.32 1.97
N THR A 171 -4.22 6.50 1.99
CA THR A 171 -5.10 6.94 0.89
C THR A 171 -4.29 7.42 -0.32
N ARG A 172 -4.29 6.61 -1.39
CA ARG A 172 -3.97 7.06 -2.75
C ARG A 172 -5.15 6.76 -3.66
N PHE A 173 -5.75 7.83 -4.18
CA PHE A 173 -6.75 7.76 -5.24
C PHE A 173 -6.11 8.18 -6.56
N VAL A 174 -6.66 7.71 -7.68
CA VAL A 174 -6.30 8.19 -9.02
C VAL A 174 -7.53 8.93 -9.53
N GLY A 175 -7.40 10.22 -9.81
CA GLY A 175 -8.54 11.13 -9.91
C GLY A 175 -9.61 10.74 -10.93
N GLY A 176 -10.86 11.12 -10.64
CA GLY A 176 -12.02 10.95 -11.50
C GLY A 176 -12.91 9.75 -11.15
N ASN A 177 -14.11 9.72 -11.74
CA ASN A 177 -15.12 8.67 -11.51
C ASN A 177 -14.78 7.31 -12.13
N ALA A 178 -13.57 7.15 -12.68
CA ALA A 178 -13.06 5.93 -13.31
C ALA A 178 -11.57 5.79 -13.01
N VAL A 179 -11.18 4.62 -12.50
CA VAL A 179 -9.77 4.25 -12.39
C VAL A 179 -9.36 3.61 -13.71
N GLU A 180 -8.41 4.20 -14.44
CA GLU A 180 -7.85 3.58 -15.65
C GLU A 180 -6.50 2.95 -15.34
N VAL A 181 -6.29 1.76 -15.87
CA VAL A 181 -4.99 1.08 -15.88
C VAL A 181 -4.51 1.01 -17.33
N SER A 182 -3.31 1.51 -17.60
CA SER A 182 -2.72 1.71 -18.93
C SER A 182 -1.28 1.17 -18.97
N PHE A 183 -0.75 0.81 -20.14
CA PHE A 183 0.67 0.44 -20.27
C PHE A 183 1.54 1.59 -20.82
N ARG A 184 2.64 1.91 -20.12
CA ARG A 184 3.63 2.93 -20.48
C ARG A 184 5.02 2.31 -20.71
N SER A 185 5.86 2.90 -21.55
CA SER A 185 7.27 2.48 -21.69
C SER A 185 8.13 3.09 -20.58
N ALA A 186 8.95 2.29 -19.90
CA ALA A 186 9.85 2.69 -18.82
C ALA A 186 11.24 2.06 -18.99
N GLY A 187 12.07 2.68 -19.84
CA GLY A 187 13.48 2.32 -20.03
C GLY A 187 13.73 0.83 -20.27
N ALA A 188 14.73 0.28 -19.55
CA ALA A 188 15.11 -1.13 -19.65
C ALA A 188 14.06 -2.11 -19.10
N LEU A 189 13.06 -1.64 -18.34
CA LEU A 189 11.95 -2.45 -17.83
C LEU A 189 10.83 -2.64 -18.88
N GLY A 190 10.98 -2.07 -20.08
CA GLY A 190 10.04 -2.29 -21.19
C GLY A 190 8.71 -1.56 -20.95
N ARG A 191 7.60 -2.24 -21.25
CA ARG A 191 6.25 -1.70 -20.97
C ARG A 191 5.81 -2.11 -19.56
N ILE A 192 5.38 -1.15 -18.74
CA ILE A 192 4.91 -1.32 -17.36
C ILE A 192 3.48 -0.81 -17.20
N LEU A 193 2.71 -1.37 -16.26
CA LEU A 193 1.41 -0.80 -15.90
C LEU A 193 1.60 0.52 -15.16
N THR A 194 0.70 1.45 -15.48
CA THR A 194 0.54 2.75 -14.83
C THR A 194 -0.93 3.04 -14.64
N ALA A 195 -1.29 3.79 -13.60
CA ALA A 195 -2.65 4.31 -13.45
C ALA A 195 -2.92 5.51 -14.38
N ASN A 196 -4.13 6.10 -14.36
CA ASN A 196 -4.49 7.26 -15.20
C ASN A 196 -3.57 8.50 -15.02
N ASN A 197 -3.00 8.72 -13.83
CA ASN A 197 -1.99 9.77 -13.60
C ASN A 197 -0.59 9.40 -14.11
N GLY A 198 -0.41 8.20 -14.66
CA GLY A 198 0.84 7.71 -15.22
C GLY A 198 1.85 7.16 -14.22
N LEU A 199 1.56 7.19 -12.91
CA LEU A 199 2.41 6.55 -11.89
C LEU A 199 2.40 5.03 -12.02
N THR A 200 3.55 4.43 -11.75
CA THR A 200 3.78 2.99 -11.89
C THR A 200 2.98 2.14 -10.92
N LEU A 201 2.47 1.02 -11.44
CA LEU A 201 1.74 0.03 -10.66
C LEU A 201 2.59 -1.22 -10.43
N TYR A 202 2.66 -1.59 -9.16
CA TYR A 202 3.43 -2.71 -8.62
C TYR A 202 2.51 -3.86 -8.26
N GLN A 203 3.09 -5.05 -8.26
CA GLN A 203 2.52 -6.27 -7.69
C GLN A 203 3.32 -6.68 -6.44
N PHE A 204 2.67 -7.34 -5.49
CA PHE A 204 3.31 -7.94 -4.33
C PHE A 204 3.35 -9.47 -4.46
N LEU A 205 4.53 -10.06 -4.57
CA LEU A 205 4.71 -11.51 -4.78
C LEU A 205 4.25 -12.39 -3.60
N ARG A 206 3.93 -11.78 -2.46
CA ARG A 206 3.45 -12.46 -1.24
C ARG A 206 1.92 -12.45 -1.09
N ASP A 207 1.20 -11.76 -1.98
CA ASP A 207 -0.26 -11.83 -2.05
C ASP A 207 -0.74 -13.23 -2.44
N LYS A 208 -1.98 -13.56 -2.07
CA LYS A 208 -2.57 -14.88 -2.29
C LYS A 208 -3.69 -14.79 -3.32
N GLY A 209 -3.35 -15.01 -4.59
CA GLY A 209 -4.29 -14.79 -5.69
C GLY A 209 -4.67 -13.32 -5.75
N SER A 210 -5.96 -13.02 -5.49
CA SER A 210 -6.50 -11.66 -5.42
C SER A 210 -6.58 -11.06 -4.01
N GLU A 211 -6.20 -11.82 -2.98
CA GLU A 211 -6.19 -11.34 -1.60
C GLU A 211 -4.85 -10.68 -1.27
N SER A 212 -4.90 -9.37 -1.03
CA SER A 212 -3.77 -8.61 -0.49
C SER A 212 -3.42 -9.12 0.90
N VAL A 213 -2.13 -9.33 1.17
CA VAL A 213 -1.58 -9.46 2.54
C VAL A 213 -0.83 -8.19 2.99
N CYS A 214 -0.74 -7.17 2.13
CA CYS A 214 -0.14 -5.88 2.44
C CYS A 214 -1.14 -4.93 3.12
N PHE A 215 -1.03 -4.80 4.44
CA PHE A 215 -1.83 -3.91 5.29
C PHE A 215 -0.93 -3.06 6.20
N ASP A 216 -1.52 -2.08 6.87
CA ASP A 216 -0.88 -1.33 7.95
C ASP A 216 0.46 -0.70 7.49
N GLY A 217 1.57 -0.96 8.19
CA GLY A 217 2.89 -0.46 7.80
C GLY A 217 3.39 -0.91 6.41
N CYS A 218 2.85 -2.01 5.85
CA CYS A 218 3.12 -2.38 4.46
C CYS A 218 2.41 -1.41 3.50
N ALA A 219 1.12 -1.14 3.74
CA ALA A 219 0.32 -0.25 2.90
C ALA A 219 0.77 1.22 2.98
N ALA A 220 1.42 1.63 4.07
CA ALA A 220 2.02 2.96 4.21
C ALA A 220 3.22 3.21 3.25
N VAL A 221 3.93 2.15 2.85
CA VAL A 221 5.03 2.17 1.85
C VAL A 221 4.53 1.75 0.46
N TRP A 222 3.49 0.92 0.42
CA TRP A 222 2.88 0.36 -0.78
C TRP A 222 1.37 0.62 -0.82
N PRO A 223 0.92 1.86 -1.06
CA PRO A 223 -0.50 2.16 -1.02
C PRO A 223 -1.25 1.37 -2.11
N PRO A 224 -2.36 0.69 -1.76
CA PRO A 224 -3.16 -0.05 -2.74
C PRO A 224 -3.79 0.90 -3.77
N LEU A 225 -3.91 0.45 -5.02
CA LEU A 225 -4.73 1.13 -6.02
C LEU A 225 -6.21 0.90 -5.70
N LEU A 226 -6.87 1.89 -5.10
CA LEU A 226 -8.27 1.79 -4.68
C LEU A 226 -9.26 2.32 -5.72
N VAL A 227 -10.49 1.80 -5.67
CA VAL A 227 -11.62 2.20 -6.52
C VAL A 227 -12.87 2.46 -5.66
N GLY A 228 -13.66 3.48 -6.02
CA GLY A 228 -14.88 3.85 -5.28
C GLY A 228 -15.94 2.75 -5.27
N LYS A 229 -16.96 2.84 -4.41
CA LYS A 229 -18.07 1.87 -4.35
C LYS A 229 -18.78 1.78 -5.72
N ASP A 230 -19.10 0.56 -6.15
CA ASP A 230 -19.81 0.21 -7.40
C ASP A 230 -19.16 0.67 -8.73
N VAL A 231 -18.03 1.38 -8.68
CA VAL A 231 -17.18 1.70 -9.84
C VAL A 231 -16.37 0.47 -10.27
N GLN A 232 -16.12 0.30 -11.57
CA GLN A 232 -15.19 -0.69 -12.10
C GLN A 232 -13.96 -0.01 -12.72
N PRO A 233 -12.75 -0.57 -12.57
CA PRO A 233 -11.57 -0.11 -13.29
C PRO A 233 -11.74 -0.34 -14.80
N THR A 234 -11.08 0.51 -15.59
CA THR A 234 -11.17 0.50 -17.06
C THR A 234 -9.81 0.22 -17.69
N ALA A 235 -9.82 -0.53 -18.80
CA ALA A 235 -8.61 -0.87 -19.55
C ALA A 235 -8.26 0.27 -20.49
N GLY A 236 -7.12 0.90 -20.23
CA GLY A 236 -6.53 1.94 -21.03
C GLY A 236 -5.63 1.40 -22.15
N ARG A 237 -4.67 2.23 -22.58
CA ARG A 237 -3.87 1.96 -23.76
C ARG A 237 -3.05 0.68 -23.65
N GLY A 238 -3.39 -0.28 -24.52
CA GLY A 238 -2.62 -1.51 -24.73
C GLY A 238 -2.67 -2.48 -23.56
N VAL A 239 -3.67 -2.34 -22.68
CA VAL A 239 -4.05 -3.31 -21.66
C VAL A 239 -5.09 -4.24 -22.29
N ASP A 240 -4.72 -5.51 -22.39
CA ASP A 240 -5.46 -6.59 -23.04
C ASP A 240 -5.94 -7.68 -22.07
N GLY A 241 -5.41 -7.67 -20.84
CA GLY A 241 -5.73 -8.61 -19.78
C GLY A 241 -6.92 -8.23 -18.88
N ALA A 242 -7.27 -9.14 -17.97
CA ALA A 242 -8.44 -9.03 -17.10
C ALA A 242 -8.21 -8.03 -15.95
N LEU A 243 -8.89 -6.89 -15.99
CA LEU A 243 -9.06 -6.02 -14.82
C LEU A 243 -10.16 -6.54 -13.90
N GLY A 244 -9.94 -6.43 -12.60
CA GLY A 244 -10.89 -6.84 -11.57
C GLY A 244 -10.79 -5.98 -10.31
N VAL A 245 -11.54 -6.36 -9.29
CA VAL A 245 -11.54 -5.69 -7.99
C VAL A 245 -11.64 -6.72 -6.88
N SER A 246 -10.73 -6.68 -5.91
CA SER A 246 -10.83 -7.44 -4.66
C SER A 246 -11.25 -6.54 -3.50
N VAL A 247 -11.96 -7.12 -2.51
CA VAL A 247 -12.33 -6.42 -1.28
C VAL A 247 -11.26 -6.70 -0.24
N ARG A 248 -10.66 -5.64 0.30
CA ARG A 248 -9.65 -5.70 1.37
C ARG A 248 -10.33 -5.91 2.73
N ARG A 249 -9.56 -6.34 3.74
CA ARG A 249 -10.04 -6.61 5.10
C ARG A 249 -10.74 -5.41 5.76
N ASP A 250 -10.37 -4.18 5.38
CA ASP A 250 -10.97 -2.94 5.89
C ASP A 250 -12.21 -2.50 5.09
N GLY A 251 -12.70 -3.31 4.15
CA GLY A 251 -13.83 -3.01 3.28
C GLY A 251 -13.49 -2.14 2.07
N SER A 252 -12.26 -1.65 1.95
CA SER A 252 -11.82 -0.90 0.76
C SER A 252 -11.73 -1.83 -0.46
N ARG A 253 -11.95 -1.27 -1.65
CA ARG A 253 -11.95 -2.01 -2.92
C ARG A 253 -10.66 -1.73 -3.68
N GLN A 254 -9.85 -2.76 -3.92
CA GLN A 254 -8.55 -2.65 -4.59
C GLN A 254 -8.63 -3.19 -6.01
N VAL A 255 -8.08 -2.46 -6.97
CA VAL A 255 -7.98 -2.89 -8.36
C VAL A 255 -6.99 -4.03 -8.48
N THR A 256 -7.38 -5.05 -9.23
CA THR A 256 -6.53 -6.17 -9.63
C THR A 256 -6.34 -6.18 -11.15
N TYR A 257 -5.22 -6.74 -11.61
CA TYR A 257 -5.00 -7.06 -13.02
C TYR A 257 -4.41 -8.46 -13.16
N GLU A 258 -5.03 -9.30 -13.98
CA GLU A 258 -4.89 -10.77 -13.94
C GLU A 258 -5.04 -11.34 -12.53
N GLY A 259 -6.05 -10.83 -11.81
CA GLY A 259 -6.31 -11.17 -10.42
C GLY A 259 -5.29 -10.67 -9.41
N ILE A 260 -4.15 -10.12 -9.82
CA ILE A 260 -3.07 -9.65 -8.93
C ILE A 260 -3.41 -8.25 -8.37
N PRO A 261 -3.39 -8.02 -7.04
CA PRO A 261 -3.60 -6.70 -6.44
C PRO A 261 -2.52 -5.69 -6.87
N LEU A 262 -2.95 -4.48 -7.23
CA LEU A 262 -2.07 -3.41 -7.70
C LEU A 262 -1.78 -2.38 -6.60
N TYR A 263 -0.55 -1.88 -6.57
CA TYR A 263 -0.04 -0.94 -5.58
C TYR A 263 0.76 0.20 -6.24
N PHE A 264 0.85 1.34 -5.57
CA PHE A 264 1.85 2.38 -5.85
C PHE A 264 3.05 2.23 -4.91
N PHE A 265 4.15 2.95 -5.18
CA PHE A 265 5.27 3.08 -4.24
C PHE A 265 5.30 4.47 -3.57
N ALA A 266 5.29 4.50 -2.24
CA ALA A 266 5.30 5.73 -1.44
C ALA A 266 6.69 6.15 -0.94
N GLY A 267 7.75 5.46 -1.36
CA GLY A 267 9.10 5.73 -0.87
C GLY A 267 9.36 5.08 0.49
N ASN A 268 10.64 4.96 0.83
CA ASN A 268 11.12 4.56 2.15
C ASN A 268 12.59 4.99 2.31
N ASN A 269 13.25 4.60 3.40
CA ASN A 269 14.64 4.96 3.68
C ASN A 269 15.66 4.47 2.63
N ASN A 270 15.28 3.56 1.72
CA ASN A 270 16.15 2.99 0.68
C ASN A 270 15.89 3.57 -0.72
N ALA A 271 14.72 4.16 -0.98
CA ALA A 271 14.38 4.74 -2.28
C ALA A 271 13.28 5.82 -2.17
N PRO A 272 13.37 6.92 -2.95
CA PRO A 272 12.34 7.96 -2.98
C PRO A 272 11.02 7.44 -3.55
N SER A 273 9.92 8.13 -3.26
CA SER A 273 8.61 7.82 -3.85
C SER A 273 8.61 7.94 -5.38
N ASP A 274 7.68 7.24 -6.03
CA ASP A 274 7.36 7.53 -7.42
C ASP A 274 6.49 8.80 -7.46
N THR A 275 6.95 9.82 -8.18
CA THR A 275 6.31 11.14 -8.27
C THR A 275 6.08 11.60 -9.71
N GLN A 276 6.77 11.01 -10.67
CA GLN A 276 6.65 11.29 -12.10
C GLN A 276 6.12 10.09 -12.89
N PRO A 277 5.41 10.30 -14.01
CA PRO A 277 4.92 9.21 -14.84
C PRO A 277 6.01 8.30 -15.39
N GLY A 278 6.02 7.04 -14.94
CA GLY A 278 7.03 6.04 -15.31
C GLY A 278 8.25 5.96 -14.38
N ASP A 279 8.27 6.67 -13.25
CA ASP A 279 9.20 6.38 -12.14
C ASP A 279 9.07 4.90 -11.73
N THR A 280 10.18 4.22 -11.48
CA THR A 280 10.18 2.82 -11.03
C THR A 280 11.00 2.61 -9.77
N ASN A 281 11.02 3.59 -8.86
CA ASN A 281 11.91 3.63 -7.70
C ASN A 281 11.65 2.47 -6.72
N GLY A 282 10.44 1.92 -6.73
CA GLY A 282 10.06 0.74 -5.95
C GLY A 282 10.59 -0.61 -6.46
N GLN A 283 11.20 -0.67 -7.66
CA GLN A 283 11.47 -1.95 -8.33
C GLN A 283 12.37 -2.89 -7.51
N GLY A 284 11.86 -4.08 -7.16
CA GLY A 284 12.58 -5.13 -6.44
C GLY A 284 12.71 -4.91 -4.93
N ILE A 285 12.13 -3.84 -4.37
CA ILE A 285 12.25 -3.53 -2.95
C ILE A 285 11.67 -4.66 -2.09
N GLY A 286 12.44 -5.04 -1.06
CA GLY A 286 12.09 -6.12 -0.13
C GLY A 286 12.11 -7.53 -0.73
N GLY A 287 12.56 -7.70 -1.99
CA GLY A 287 12.49 -8.98 -2.70
C GLY A 287 11.05 -9.50 -2.73
N ALA A 288 10.11 -8.63 -3.11
CA ALA A 288 8.69 -8.95 -3.12
C ALA A 288 7.84 -7.97 -3.93
N PHE A 289 8.22 -6.69 -4.03
CA PHE A 289 7.49 -5.72 -4.85
C PHE A 289 8.20 -5.48 -6.17
N PHE A 290 7.48 -5.63 -7.26
CA PHE A 290 7.99 -5.49 -8.62
C PHE A 290 6.99 -4.74 -9.48
N VAL A 291 7.47 -3.95 -10.45
CA VAL A 291 6.61 -3.29 -11.44
C VAL A 291 5.85 -4.35 -12.24
N TYR A 292 4.58 -4.11 -12.52
CA TYR A 292 3.84 -5.03 -13.38
C TYR A 292 4.26 -4.80 -14.84
N GLN A 293 5.18 -5.61 -15.34
CA GLN A 293 5.59 -5.56 -16.75
C GLN A 293 4.55 -6.22 -17.66
N ALA A 294 4.26 -5.58 -18.79
CA ALA A 294 3.70 -6.26 -19.95
C ALA A 294 4.64 -7.40 -20.33
N VAL A 295 4.10 -8.43 -20.98
CA VAL A 295 4.84 -9.59 -21.46
C VAL A 295 6.16 -9.16 -22.15
N VAL A 296 7.27 -9.43 -21.46
CA VAL A 296 8.63 -9.35 -22.00
C VAL A 296 8.90 -10.58 -22.87
N PRO A 297 9.86 -10.52 -23.82
CA PRO A 297 10.19 -11.69 -24.63
C PRO A 297 10.57 -12.88 -23.74
N THR A 298 10.13 -14.06 -24.14
CA THR A 298 10.51 -15.40 -23.64
C THR A 298 11.69 -15.38 -22.66
N ALA A 299 11.44 -15.69 -21.39
CA ALA A 299 12.54 -15.94 -20.45
C ALA A 299 13.20 -17.29 -20.77
N LEU A 300 14.53 -17.31 -20.83
CA LEU A 300 15.34 -18.50 -21.05
C LEU A 300 16.41 -18.56 -19.96
N PHE A 301 16.43 -19.67 -19.22
CA PHE A 301 17.39 -19.98 -18.17
C PHE A 301 18.24 -21.17 -18.60
N THR A 302 19.51 -21.16 -18.23
CA THR A 302 20.45 -22.26 -18.56
C THR A 302 21.21 -22.67 -17.29
N SER A 303 20.77 -23.78 -16.71
CA SER A 303 21.36 -24.33 -15.50
C SER A 303 22.29 -25.50 -15.83
N VAL A 304 23.43 -25.55 -15.15
CA VAL A 304 24.26 -26.76 -15.05
C VAL A 304 23.92 -27.42 -13.71
N LEU A 305 23.76 -28.74 -13.72
CA LEU A 305 23.38 -29.56 -12.58
C LEU A 305 24.45 -30.61 -12.32
N SER A 306 24.63 -30.98 -11.05
CA SER A 306 25.49 -32.11 -10.63
C SER A 306 25.03 -32.69 -9.30
N GLY A 307 25.42 -33.93 -8.99
CA GLY A 307 25.15 -34.52 -7.66
C GLY A 307 25.93 -33.86 -6.53
N ALA A 308 27.08 -33.25 -6.84
CA ALA A 308 27.81 -32.37 -5.91
C ALA A 308 26.98 -31.16 -5.41
N ALA A 309 25.96 -30.74 -6.19
CA ALA A 309 25.06 -29.65 -5.83
C ALA A 309 23.73 -30.14 -5.20
N GLU A 310 23.50 -31.45 -5.09
CA GLU A 310 22.36 -32.00 -4.36
C GLU A 310 22.46 -31.75 -2.87
N VAL A 311 21.30 -31.69 -2.19
CA VAL A 311 21.22 -31.47 -0.74
C VAL A 311 20.20 -32.42 -0.13
N ASP A 312 20.52 -33.04 1.00
CA ASP A 312 19.57 -33.90 1.74
C ASP A 312 18.63 -33.08 2.66
N ASN A 313 17.72 -33.78 3.35
CA ASN A 313 16.82 -33.16 4.32
C ASN A 313 17.51 -32.71 5.63
N GLY A 314 18.78 -33.07 5.84
CA GLY A 314 19.64 -32.56 6.91
C GLY A 314 20.41 -31.29 6.53
N GLY A 315 20.38 -30.89 5.25
CA GLY A 315 21.15 -29.76 4.72
C GLY A 315 22.57 -30.12 4.25
N ASN A 316 22.94 -31.40 4.24
CA ASN A 316 24.25 -31.85 3.75
C ASN A 316 24.26 -31.77 2.23
N SER A 317 25.30 -31.14 1.66
CA SER A 317 25.48 -31.02 0.20
C SER A 317 26.36 -32.15 -0.35
N GLY A 318 26.20 -32.47 -1.64
CA GLY A 318 27.01 -33.48 -2.33
C GLY A 318 26.54 -34.91 -2.10
N VAL A 319 25.24 -35.09 -1.90
CA VAL A 319 24.58 -36.37 -1.61
C VAL A 319 23.99 -37.06 -2.84
N GLY A 320 24.09 -36.42 -4.01
CA GLY A 320 23.60 -36.96 -5.27
C GLY A 320 24.63 -37.81 -5.99
N ASP A 321 24.41 -38.00 -7.28
CA ASP A 321 25.24 -38.80 -8.17
C ASP A 321 26.66 -38.20 -8.31
N PRO A 322 27.74 -38.88 -7.84
CA PRO A 322 29.08 -38.29 -7.73
C PRO A 322 29.69 -37.83 -9.06
N ASP A 323 29.42 -38.53 -10.16
CA ASP A 323 29.85 -38.16 -11.51
C ASP A 323 28.70 -37.79 -12.46
N GLY A 324 27.45 -37.92 -12.01
CA GLY A 324 26.25 -37.42 -12.67
C GLY A 324 26.27 -35.90 -12.92
N VAL A 325 25.97 -35.53 -14.16
CA VAL A 325 25.87 -34.13 -14.62
C VAL A 325 24.70 -33.92 -15.58
N ALA A 326 24.14 -32.71 -15.59
CA ALA A 326 23.20 -32.31 -16.63
C ALA A 326 23.32 -30.84 -17.03
N VAL A 327 22.85 -30.52 -18.23
CA VAL A 327 22.57 -29.14 -18.66
C VAL A 327 21.10 -29.04 -18.99
N ALA A 328 20.40 -28.09 -18.38
CA ALA A 328 18.98 -27.88 -18.56
C ALA A 328 18.70 -26.45 -19.04
N ASN A 329 18.00 -26.34 -20.17
CA ASN A 329 17.48 -25.09 -20.69
C ASN A 329 15.99 -25.00 -20.37
N VAL A 330 15.59 -24.01 -19.57
CA VAL A 330 14.21 -23.79 -19.16
C VAL A 330 13.69 -22.52 -19.83
N ARG A 331 12.62 -22.65 -20.60
CA ARG A 331 12.01 -21.58 -21.39
C ARG A 331 10.59 -21.32 -20.89
N ILE A 332 10.29 -20.10 -20.44
CA ILE A 332 8.92 -19.68 -20.10
C ILE A 332 8.33 -18.94 -21.30
N ALA A 333 7.13 -19.34 -21.72
CA ALA A 333 6.43 -18.71 -22.82
C ALA A 333 6.08 -17.24 -22.49
N PRO A 334 6.03 -16.32 -23.47
CA PRO A 334 5.80 -14.90 -23.19
C PRO A 334 4.49 -14.65 -22.43
N ASN A 335 3.42 -15.33 -22.81
CA ASN A 335 2.10 -15.33 -22.16
C ASN A 335 2.04 -16.08 -20.81
N ARG A 336 3.17 -16.61 -20.31
CA ARG A 336 3.33 -17.21 -18.98
C ARG A 336 2.29 -18.30 -18.61
N ASP A 337 1.78 -19.03 -19.60
CA ASP A 337 0.90 -20.20 -19.41
C ASP A 337 1.65 -21.55 -19.51
N LEU A 338 2.82 -21.52 -20.14
CA LEU A 338 3.65 -22.67 -20.47
C LEU A 338 5.09 -22.46 -20.03
N ILE A 339 5.65 -23.51 -19.44
CA ILE A 339 7.08 -23.64 -19.18
C ILE A 339 7.58 -24.91 -19.88
N CYS A 340 8.70 -24.78 -20.57
CA CYS A 340 9.31 -25.84 -21.37
C CYS A 340 10.72 -26.13 -20.86
N ILE A 341 11.10 -27.40 -20.85
CA ILE A 341 12.45 -27.85 -20.56
C ILE A 341 13.06 -28.52 -21.80
N ASN A 342 14.36 -28.33 -21.97
CA ASN A 342 15.22 -29.15 -22.81
C ASN A 342 16.50 -29.43 -22.03
N ALA A 343 16.59 -30.60 -21.42
CA ALA A 343 17.72 -31.04 -20.61
C ALA A 343 18.33 -32.34 -21.15
N LEU A 344 19.65 -32.45 -21.04
CA LEU A 344 20.42 -33.66 -21.32
C LEU A 344 21.20 -34.04 -20.07
N VAL A 345 21.08 -35.29 -19.65
CA VAL A 345 21.73 -35.88 -18.48
C VAL A 345 22.79 -36.89 -18.94
N ALA A 346 23.91 -36.96 -18.22
CA ALA A 346 25.00 -37.90 -18.46
C ALA A 346 25.51 -38.46 -17.13
N ASN A 347 26.10 -39.66 -17.19
CA ASN A 347 26.64 -40.41 -16.05
C ASN A 347 25.62 -40.62 -14.93
N THR A 348 24.41 -41.06 -15.26
CA THR A 348 23.41 -41.46 -14.28
C THR A 348 22.79 -42.79 -14.68
N SER A 349 22.23 -43.52 -13.70
CA SER A 349 21.25 -44.57 -13.96
C SER A 349 19.95 -44.01 -14.58
N ALA A 350 18.97 -44.86 -14.89
CA ALA A 350 17.77 -44.45 -15.61
C ALA A 350 16.98 -43.38 -14.83
N LEU A 351 16.48 -42.37 -15.55
CA LEU A 351 15.80 -41.22 -14.96
C LEU A 351 14.36 -41.56 -14.59
N ILE A 352 13.95 -41.23 -13.35
CA ILE A 352 12.62 -41.57 -12.81
C ILE A 352 11.73 -40.37 -12.54
N LEU A 353 12.29 -39.21 -12.18
CA LEU A 353 11.53 -37.98 -11.86
C LEU A 353 12.33 -36.75 -12.31
N ALA A 354 11.63 -35.67 -12.65
CA ALA A 354 12.26 -34.40 -13.03
C ALA A 354 11.39 -33.21 -12.61
N HIS A 355 11.92 -32.32 -11.78
CA HIS A 355 11.15 -31.25 -11.15
C HIS A 355 11.89 -29.90 -11.17
N ILE A 356 11.12 -28.81 -11.15
CA ILE A 356 11.57 -27.55 -10.56
C ILE A 356 10.95 -27.47 -9.17
N HIS A 357 11.75 -27.16 -8.16
CA HIS A 357 11.35 -26.95 -6.78
C HIS A 357 11.51 -25.49 -6.37
N VAL A 358 10.73 -25.07 -5.36
CA VAL A 358 11.00 -23.84 -4.60
C VAL A 358 12.14 -24.10 -3.61
N GLY A 359 13.20 -23.30 -3.60
CA GLY A 359 14.25 -23.39 -2.58
C GLY A 359 15.61 -22.82 -3.00
N ARG A 360 16.12 -21.88 -2.22
CA ARG A 360 17.47 -21.32 -2.41
C ARG A 360 18.50 -22.13 -1.62
N ARG A 361 19.20 -23.06 -2.29
CA ARG A 361 20.20 -23.99 -1.69
C ARG A 361 19.69 -24.86 -0.54
N GLN A 362 18.38 -25.05 -0.43
CA GLN A 362 17.71 -25.90 0.56
C GLN A 362 16.60 -26.69 -0.15
N ASN A 363 16.14 -27.78 0.42
CA ASN A 363 15.04 -28.54 -0.16
C ASN A 363 13.69 -27.87 0.11
N GLY A 364 12.76 -28.00 -0.83
CA GLY A 364 11.43 -27.44 -0.72
C GLY A 364 10.43 -28.08 -1.69
N PRO A 365 9.17 -27.61 -1.70
CA PRO A 365 8.10 -28.24 -2.46
C PRO A 365 8.35 -28.18 -3.98
N VAL A 366 7.83 -29.18 -4.70
CA VAL A 366 7.77 -29.17 -6.16
C VAL A 366 6.91 -27.98 -6.61
N ALA A 367 7.45 -27.20 -7.54
CA ALA A 367 6.78 -26.10 -8.21
C ALA A 367 6.26 -26.52 -9.60
N ILE A 368 7.08 -27.25 -10.37
CA ILE A 368 6.77 -27.73 -11.73
C ILE A 368 7.23 -29.17 -11.85
N ASP A 369 6.39 -30.03 -12.44
CA ASP A 369 6.71 -31.43 -12.75
C ASP A 369 6.93 -31.62 -14.26
N PHE A 370 8.05 -32.25 -14.61
CA PHE A 370 8.46 -32.61 -15.97
C PHE A 370 8.64 -34.12 -16.15
N THR A 371 8.27 -34.95 -15.18
CA THR A 371 8.47 -36.41 -15.16
C THR A 371 7.94 -37.08 -16.43
N GLU A 372 6.74 -36.73 -16.90
CA GLU A 372 6.16 -37.24 -18.15
C GLU A 372 6.96 -36.88 -19.43
N ARG A 373 7.95 -35.97 -19.34
CA ARG A 373 8.78 -35.47 -20.44
C ARG A 373 10.15 -36.14 -20.51
N ILE A 374 10.46 -37.06 -19.60
CA ILE A 374 11.66 -37.90 -19.62
C ILE A 374 11.60 -38.89 -20.80
N ARG A 375 12.67 -38.97 -21.59
CA ARG A 375 12.86 -39.92 -22.70
C ARG A 375 14.30 -40.40 -22.71
N GLY A 376 14.57 -41.53 -22.06
CA GLY A 376 15.94 -41.99 -21.82
C GLY A 376 16.67 -41.02 -20.90
N ASN A 377 17.79 -40.47 -21.36
CA ASN A 377 18.57 -39.45 -20.64
C ASN A 377 18.26 -38.00 -21.07
N GLU A 378 17.26 -37.79 -21.93
CA GLU A 378 16.74 -36.47 -22.29
C GLU A 378 15.46 -36.14 -21.51
N ILE A 379 15.24 -34.86 -21.22
CA ILE A 379 13.98 -34.35 -20.66
C ILE A 379 13.52 -33.20 -21.55
N ARG A 380 12.45 -33.42 -22.31
CA ARG A 380 12.05 -32.47 -23.36
C ARG A 380 10.55 -32.32 -23.50
N GLY A 381 10.09 -31.09 -23.37
CA GLY A 381 8.70 -30.71 -23.65
C GLY A 381 8.22 -29.58 -22.75
N CYS A 382 6.93 -29.26 -22.87
CA CYS A 382 6.28 -28.20 -22.10
C CYS A 382 5.20 -28.77 -21.17
N VAL A 383 4.92 -28.02 -20.11
CA VAL A 383 3.80 -28.23 -19.19
C VAL A 383 3.10 -26.89 -18.94
N LYS A 384 1.80 -26.94 -18.68
CA LYS A 384 1.05 -25.77 -18.20
C LYS A 384 1.32 -25.56 -16.73
N ALA A 385 1.37 -24.29 -16.32
CA ALA A 385 1.51 -23.92 -14.92
C ALA A 385 0.76 -22.62 -14.63
N ASP A 386 0.58 -22.33 -13.34
CA ASP A 386 -0.01 -21.08 -12.86
C ASP A 386 0.82 -19.87 -13.31
N GLU A 387 0.14 -18.82 -13.83
CA GLU A 387 0.82 -17.64 -14.36
C GLU A 387 1.61 -16.91 -13.25
N GLN A 388 1.04 -16.82 -12.04
CA GLN A 388 1.71 -16.16 -10.92
C GLN A 388 2.99 -16.92 -10.51
N LEU A 389 2.98 -18.25 -10.55
CA LEU A 389 4.16 -19.09 -10.35
C LEU A 389 5.21 -18.87 -11.43
N LEU A 390 4.84 -18.97 -12.72
CA LEU A 390 5.79 -18.76 -13.81
C LEU A 390 6.39 -17.35 -13.76
N ARG A 391 5.59 -16.36 -13.38
CA ARG A 391 6.02 -14.98 -13.15
C ARG A 391 6.99 -14.83 -11.97
N ARG A 392 6.77 -15.52 -10.85
CA ARG A 392 7.74 -15.57 -9.73
C ARG A 392 9.05 -16.24 -10.16
N ILE A 393 9.02 -17.30 -10.99
CA ILE A 393 10.24 -17.91 -11.55
C ILE A 393 10.99 -16.93 -12.46
N VAL A 394 10.29 -16.11 -13.26
CA VAL A 394 10.93 -15.09 -14.11
C VAL A 394 11.58 -13.96 -13.31
N LEU A 395 10.92 -13.48 -12.25
CA LEU A 395 11.38 -12.34 -11.45
C LEU A 395 12.43 -12.74 -10.40
N GLU A 396 12.37 -13.98 -9.89
CA GLU A 396 13.24 -14.48 -8.83
C GLU A 396 13.77 -15.91 -9.10
N PRO A 397 14.46 -16.15 -10.25
CA PRO A 397 14.92 -17.49 -10.61
C PRO A 397 15.83 -18.13 -9.54
N GLN A 398 16.62 -17.32 -8.82
CA GLN A 398 17.47 -17.75 -7.71
C GLN A 398 16.74 -18.34 -6.49
N ASN A 399 15.40 -18.26 -6.46
CA ASN A 399 14.56 -18.90 -5.43
C ASN A 399 14.06 -20.29 -5.87
N TYR A 400 14.50 -20.79 -7.03
CA TYR A 400 14.10 -22.08 -7.60
C TYR A 400 15.30 -22.93 -8.02
N TYR A 401 15.12 -24.25 -8.03
CA TYR A 401 16.12 -25.19 -8.53
C TYR A 401 15.50 -26.32 -9.32
N ILE A 402 16.25 -26.81 -10.30
CA ILE A 402 15.96 -28.04 -11.03
C ILE A 402 16.58 -29.19 -10.24
N ASN A 403 15.83 -30.28 -10.07
CA ASN A 403 16.28 -31.56 -9.53
C ASN A 403 15.83 -32.67 -10.49
N ILE A 404 16.75 -33.58 -10.82
CA ILE A 404 16.50 -34.75 -11.66
C ILE A 404 16.92 -35.98 -10.85
N HIS A 405 16.05 -36.99 -10.83
CA HIS A 405 16.20 -38.19 -10.01
C HIS A 405 16.43 -39.42 -10.89
N SER A 406 17.22 -40.37 -10.40
CA SER A 406 17.49 -41.65 -11.08
C SER A 406 17.14 -42.86 -10.20
N ASP A 407 17.14 -44.07 -10.77
CA ASP A 407 16.92 -45.33 -10.03
C ASP A 407 17.87 -45.48 -8.83
N GLU A 408 19.13 -45.10 -8.99
CA GLU A 408 20.17 -45.19 -7.96
C GLU A 408 20.11 -44.03 -6.96
N PHE A 409 19.74 -42.84 -7.42
CA PHE A 409 19.61 -41.63 -6.62
C PHE A 409 18.16 -41.09 -6.62
N PRO A 410 17.21 -41.81 -6.00
CA PRO A 410 15.79 -41.44 -6.02
C PRO A 410 15.48 -40.17 -5.22
N ALA A 411 16.36 -39.77 -4.28
CA ALA A 411 16.25 -38.52 -3.54
C ALA A 411 16.64 -37.28 -4.37
N GLY A 412 17.39 -37.48 -5.46
CA GLY A 412 17.95 -36.44 -6.33
C GLY A 412 19.32 -36.90 -6.81
N ALA A 413 19.47 -37.05 -8.14
CA ALA A 413 20.72 -37.45 -8.78
C ALA A 413 21.55 -36.21 -9.11
N VAL A 414 20.94 -35.19 -9.73
CA VAL A 414 21.63 -33.96 -10.14
C VAL A 414 20.75 -32.72 -9.95
N ARG A 415 21.34 -31.68 -9.34
CA ARG A 415 20.64 -30.43 -9.00
C ARG A 415 21.36 -29.19 -9.50
N GLY A 416 20.59 -28.15 -9.84
CA GLY A 416 21.12 -26.83 -10.19
C GLY A 416 20.10 -25.71 -9.95
N GLN A 417 20.56 -24.55 -9.47
CA GLN A 417 19.70 -23.37 -9.30
C GLN A 417 19.31 -22.79 -10.68
N VAL A 418 18.08 -22.28 -10.80
CA VAL A 418 17.61 -21.60 -12.03
C VAL A 418 18.31 -20.23 -12.11
N LYS A 419 18.89 -19.91 -13.28
CA LYS A 419 19.64 -18.67 -13.54
C LYS A 419 19.83 -18.42 -15.04
#